data_AF-A0AAE3SD81-F1
#
_entry.id   AF-A0AAE3SD81-F1
#
_cell.length_a   1.000
_cell.length_b   1.000
_cell.length_c   1.000
_cell.angle_alpha   90.00
_cell.angle_beta   90.00
_cell.angle_gamma   90.00
#
_symmetry.space_group_name_H-M   'P 1'
#
loop_
_entity.id
_entity.type
_entity.pdbx_description
1 polymer ?
#
loop_
_entity_poly.entity_id
_entity_poly.type
_entity_poly.pdbx_seq_one_letter_code
_entity_poly.pdbx_strand_id
1 'polypeptide(L)'
;MSDEDFQALLREAYQSYNNVVKPLIADIEVRLQQFPTPIINEIRAFNDHIARCYLDDADEESIRGDIKKADGHIQRIMLDCYKYLVMALSDFVEKFEKQTRNVDLTKIDNGEFYIKYRNTKKKAIDFARQAKKIESSNKEQAFNDFQNSYTEYAKLESIIEKSLTHINWARKGFWLFGSFKAIAWILSVVIASLLSIFVSCDWIRCMFMKFFCN
;
A
#
# COMPACT_ATOMS: atom_id res chain seq x y z
N MET A 1 44.59 -12.75 -6.96
CA MET A 1 43.74 -11.59 -6.63
C MET A 1 44.41 -11.00 -5.42
N SER A 2 44.66 -9.68 -5.43
CA SER A 2 45.26 -9.10 -4.23
C SER A 2 44.26 -9.20 -3.08
N ASP A 3 44.77 -9.31 -1.85
CA ASP A 3 43.91 -9.27 -0.65
C ASP A 3 43.10 -7.96 -0.63
N GLU A 4 43.68 -6.84 -1.11
CA GLU A 4 42.97 -5.56 -1.25
C GLU A 4 41.77 -5.64 -2.20
N ASP A 5 41.91 -6.27 -3.37
CA ASP A 5 40.80 -6.44 -4.33
C ASP A 5 39.67 -7.28 -3.72
N PHE A 6 40.03 -8.35 -3.00
CA PHE A 6 39.06 -9.20 -2.31
C PHE A 6 38.27 -8.41 -1.26
N GLN A 7 38.98 -7.68 -0.39
CA GLN A 7 38.38 -6.87 0.66
C GLN A 7 37.50 -5.74 0.10
N ALA A 8 37.88 -5.18 -1.06
CA ALA A 8 37.08 -4.17 -1.74
C ALA A 8 35.73 -4.73 -2.23
N LEU A 9 35.75 -5.89 -2.90
CA LEU A 9 34.53 -6.55 -3.38
C LEU A 9 33.61 -6.98 -2.24
N LEU A 10 34.19 -7.53 -1.17
CA LEU A 10 33.44 -7.92 0.03
C LEU A 10 32.76 -6.72 0.68
N ARG A 11 33.48 -5.59 0.76
CA ARG A 11 32.95 -4.34 1.30
C ARG A 11 31.76 -3.82 0.50
N GLU A 12 31.84 -3.87 -0.83
CA GLU A 12 30.74 -3.45 -1.72
C GLU A 12 29.48 -4.29 -1.49
N ALA A 13 29.62 -5.63 -1.41
CA ALA A 13 28.51 -6.53 -1.15
C ALA A 13 27.84 -6.23 0.21
N TYR A 14 28.62 -6.03 1.27
CA TYR A 14 28.08 -5.69 2.60
C TYR A 14 27.55 -4.25 2.69
N GLN A 15 28.06 -3.30 1.90
CA GLN A 15 27.48 -1.96 1.81
C GLN A 15 26.08 -2.03 1.21
N SER A 16 25.89 -2.80 0.13
CA SER A 16 24.58 -3.06 -0.46
C SER A 16 23.62 -3.72 0.54
N TYR A 17 24.11 -4.71 1.29
CA TYR A 17 23.33 -5.34 2.35
C TYR A 17 22.90 -4.34 3.44
N ASN A 18 23.83 -3.57 3.98
CA ASN A 18 23.58 -2.70 5.13
C ASN A 18 22.75 -1.47 4.78
N ASN A 19 22.99 -0.87 3.61
CA ASN A 19 22.41 0.43 3.25
C ASN A 19 21.11 0.31 2.46
N VAL A 20 20.86 -0.84 1.83
CA VAL A 20 19.66 -1.06 0.99
C VAL A 20 18.82 -2.22 1.52
N VAL A 21 19.39 -3.42 1.59
CA VAL A 21 18.62 -4.64 1.96
C VAL A 21 18.06 -4.54 3.38
N LYS A 22 18.89 -4.16 4.35
CA LYS A 22 18.50 -4.11 5.76
C LYS A 22 17.34 -3.11 6.03
N PRO A 23 17.35 -1.87 5.50
CA PRO A 23 16.18 -0.99 5.58
C PRO A 23 14.91 -1.56 4.92
N LEU A 24 15.03 -2.19 3.75
CA LEU A 24 13.87 -2.80 3.07
C LEU A 24 13.27 -3.95 3.88
N ILE A 25 14.12 -4.78 4.48
CA ILE A 25 13.70 -5.86 5.39
C ILE A 25 12.95 -5.29 6.60
N ALA A 26 13.46 -4.23 7.21
CA ALA A 26 12.81 -3.61 8.37
C ALA A 26 11.40 -3.10 8.01
N ASP A 27 11.22 -2.51 6.82
CA ASP A 27 9.89 -2.09 6.34
C ASP A 27 8.97 -3.30 6.09
N ILE A 28 9.50 -4.40 5.55
CA ILE A 28 8.75 -5.65 5.37
C ILE A 28 8.28 -6.22 6.72
N GLU A 29 9.15 -6.25 7.73
CA GLU A 29 8.80 -6.74 9.07
C GLU A 29 7.68 -5.92 9.70
N VAL A 30 7.74 -4.58 9.57
CA VAL A 30 6.68 -3.68 10.06
C VAL A 30 5.35 -3.95 9.35
N ARG A 31 5.37 -4.17 8.03
CA ARG A 31 4.15 -4.30 7.21
C ARG A 31 3.54 -5.69 7.24
N LEU A 32 4.36 -6.73 7.19
CA LEU A 32 3.91 -8.12 7.08
C LEU A 32 3.88 -8.85 8.42
N GLN A 33 4.56 -8.33 9.45
CA GLN A 33 4.75 -8.99 10.76
C GLN A 33 5.39 -10.38 10.70
N GLN A 34 5.96 -10.73 9.55
CA GLN A 34 6.66 -11.97 9.31
C GLN A 34 7.80 -11.72 8.34
N PHE A 35 8.88 -12.49 8.50
CA PHE A 35 10.00 -12.44 7.59
C PHE A 35 9.80 -13.46 6.45
N PRO A 36 9.77 -13.03 5.17
CA PRO A 36 9.53 -13.96 4.07
C PRO A 36 10.66 -14.99 3.89
N THR A 37 10.31 -16.27 3.89
CA THR A 37 11.25 -17.40 3.69
C THR A 37 12.12 -17.26 2.43
N PRO A 38 11.61 -16.80 1.27
CA PRO A 38 12.47 -16.61 0.08
C PRO A 38 13.64 -15.67 0.34
N ILE A 39 13.42 -14.57 1.07
CA ILE A 39 14.48 -13.61 1.42
C ILE A 39 15.51 -14.27 2.35
N ILE A 40 15.08 -15.08 3.33
CA ILE A 40 15.99 -15.82 4.23
C ILE A 40 16.88 -16.76 3.43
N ASN A 41 16.29 -17.49 2.48
CA ASN A 41 17.01 -18.44 1.66
C ASN A 41 18.10 -17.75 0.82
N GLU A 42 17.82 -16.57 0.28
CA GLU A 42 18.80 -15.78 -0.47
C GLU A 42 19.88 -15.18 0.45
N ILE A 43 19.53 -14.73 1.67
CA ILE A 43 20.53 -14.29 2.68
C ILE A 43 21.45 -15.43 3.07
N ARG A 44 20.90 -16.64 3.26
CA ARG A 44 21.71 -17.83 3.54
C ARG A 44 22.64 -18.12 2.36
N ALA A 45 22.13 -18.16 1.14
CA ALA A 45 22.94 -18.42 -0.05
C ALA A 45 24.05 -17.36 -0.25
N PHE A 46 23.74 -16.09 0.01
CA PHE A 46 24.74 -15.02 0.06
C PHE A 46 25.87 -15.34 1.04
N ASN A 47 25.54 -15.66 2.30
CA ASN A 47 26.55 -15.98 3.31
C ASN A 47 27.30 -17.28 2.99
N ASP A 48 26.65 -18.29 2.41
CA ASP A 48 27.28 -19.54 2.00
C ASP A 48 28.36 -19.29 0.93
N HIS A 49 28.09 -18.40 -0.04
CA HIS A 49 29.08 -18.03 -1.05
C HIS A 49 30.24 -17.22 -0.45
N ILE A 50 29.97 -16.29 0.47
CA ILE A 50 31.04 -15.58 1.18
C ILE A 50 31.89 -16.55 2.01
N ALA A 51 31.30 -17.52 2.70
CA ALA A 51 32.03 -18.49 3.51
C ALA A 51 32.96 -19.38 2.67
N ARG A 52 32.54 -19.77 1.44
CA ARG A 52 33.39 -20.56 0.53
C ARG A 52 34.66 -19.85 0.10
N CYS A 53 34.66 -18.51 0.08
CA CYS A 53 35.87 -17.74 -0.21
C CYS A 53 36.98 -17.91 0.83
N TYR A 54 36.68 -18.47 2.01
CA TYR A 54 37.62 -18.69 3.11
C TYR A 54 38.02 -20.16 3.28
N LEU A 55 37.68 -21.05 2.35
CA LEU A 55 38.12 -22.44 2.39
C LEU A 55 39.61 -22.55 2.03
N ASP A 56 40.31 -23.48 2.68
CA ASP A 56 41.76 -23.67 2.49
C ASP A 56 42.14 -24.09 1.05
N ASP A 57 41.21 -24.68 0.31
CA ASP A 57 41.36 -25.12 -1.08
C ASP A 57 40.79 -24.12 -2.10
N ALA A 58 40.32 -22.95 -1.67
CA ALA A 58 39.77 -21.94 -2.55
C ALA A 58 40.87 -21.24 -3.37
N ASP A 59 40.86 -21.45 -4.69
CA ASP A 59 41.72 -20.70 -5.62
C ASP A 59 41.10 -19.34 -6.00
N GLU A 60 41.90 -18.48 -6.63
CA GLU A 60 41.46 -17.14 -7.04
C GLU A 60 40.22 -17.14 -7.94
N GLU A 61 40.11 -18.10 -8.86
CA GLU A 61 39.00 -18.17 -9.80
C GLU A 61 37.69 -18.53 -9.06
N SER A 62 37.78 -19.50 -8.14
CA SER A 62 36.68 -19.91 -7.28
C SER A 62 36.18 -18.76 -6.40
N ILE A 63 37.10 -18.00 -5.78
CA ILE A 63 36.77 -16.85 -4.93
C ILE A 63 36.05 -15.78 -5.75
N ARG A 64 36.58 -15.39 -6.92
CA ARG A 64 35.91 -14.40 -7.79
C ARG A 64 34.52 -14.89 -8.22
N GLY A 65 34.41 -16.18 -8.54
CA GLY A 65 33.15 -16.82 -8.91
C GLY A 65 32.12 -16.77 -7.78
N ASP A 66 32.51 -17.04 -6.54
CA ASP A 66 31.61 -17.02 -5.40
C ASP A 66 31.21 -15.62 -4.97
N ILE A 67 32.11 -14.63 -5.03
CA ILE A 67 31.75 -13.21 -4.83
C ILE A 67 30.70 -12.76 -5.84
N LYS A 68 30.88 -13.10 -7.12
CA LYS A 68 29.90 -12.76 -8.16
C LYS A 68 28.54 -13.41 -7.91
N LYS A 69 28.51 -14.64 -7.40
CA LYS A 69 27.26 -15.31 -7.02
C LYS A 69 26.63 -14.64 -5.79
N ALA A 70 27.43 -14.27 -4.80
CA ALA A 70 26.99 -13.55 -3.61
C ALA A 70 26.32 -12.21 -3.98
N ASP A 71 26.94 -11.42 -4.87
CA ASP A 71 26.32 -10.20 -5.41
C ASP A 71 24.99 -10.50 -6.13
N GLY A 72 24.95 -11.56 -6.93
CA GLY A 72 23.71 -12.03 -7.53
C GLY A 72 22.60 -12.36 -6.52
N HIS A 73 22.94 -12.89 -5.35
CA HIS A 73 21.98 -13.11 -4.26
C HIS A 73 21.53 -11.79 -3.61
N ILE A 74 22.42 -10.82 -3.43
CA ILE A 74 22.03 -9.47 -2.97
C ILE A 74 21.02 -8.83 -3.92
N GLN A 75 21.23 -8.91 -5.24
CA GLN A 75 20.28 -8.39 -6.23
C GLN A 75 18.91 -9.10 -6.16
N ARG A 76 18.90 -10.43 -5.95
CA ARG A 76 17.67 -11.21 -5.74
C ARG A 76 16.95 -10.81 -4.45
N ILE A 77 17.69 -10.62 -3.36
CA ILE A 77 17.12 -10.15 -2.08
C ILE A 77 16.44 -8.80 -2.28
N MET A 78 17.11 -7.84 -2.90
CA MET A 78 16.55 -6.50 -3.15
C MET A 78 15.28 -6.58 -4.03
N LEU A 79 15.31 -7.38 -5.10
CA LEU A 79 14.16 -7.60 -5.97
C LEU A 79 12.96 -8.18 -5.21
N ASP A 80 13.19 -9.22 -4.42
CA ASP A 80 12.14 -9.85 -3.63
C ASP A 80 11.60 -8.90 -2.57
N CYS A 81 12.46 -8.10 -1.94
CA CYS A 81 12.02 -7.06 -1.01
C CYS A 81 11.06 -6.07 -1.68
N TYR A 82 11.41 -5.54 -2.87
CA TYR A 82 10.52 -4.63 -3.59
C TYR A 82 9.20 -5.30 -3.96
N LYS A 83 9.19 -6.58 -4.37
CA LYS A 83 7.95 -7.30 -4.67
C LYS A 83 7.04 -7.41 -3.44
N TYR A 84 7.58 -7.77 -2.29
CA TYR A 84 6.82 -7.86 -1.04
C TYR A 84 6.27 -6.50 -0.60
N LEU A 85 7.08 -5.44 -0.68
CA LEU A 85 6.65 -4.08 -0.32
C LEU A 85 5.60 -3.54 -1.28
N VAL A 86 5.76 -3.74 -2.60
CA VAL A 86 4.75 -3.38 -3.61
C VAL A 86 3.43 -4.09 -3.33
N MET A 87 3.46 -5.38 -2.98
CA MET A 87 2.26 -6.12 -2.61
C MET A 87 1.60 -5.54 -1.35
N ALA A 88 2.36 -5.33 -0.28
CA ALA A 88 1.85 -4.79 0.98
C ALA A 88 1.24 -3.38 0.82
N LEU A 89 1.90 -2.51 0.06
CA LEU A 89 1.40 -1.16 -0.24
C LEU A 89 0.18 -1.20 -1.16
N SER A 90 0.13 -2.13 -2.12
CA SER A 90 -1.05 -2.31 -2.96
C SER A 90 -2.27 -2.72 -2.13
N ASP A 91 -2.10 -3.65 -1.17
CA ASP A 91 -3.14 -4.06 -0.24
C ASP A 91 -3.60 -2.91 0.66
N PHE A 92 -2.65 -2.08 1.14
CA PHE A 92 -2.96 -0.86 1.89
C PHE A 92 -3.85 0.09 1.08
N VAL A 93 -3.49 0.34 -0.18
CA VAL A 93 -4.27 1.20 -1.09
C VAL A 93 -5.66 0.61 -1.36
N GLU A 94 -5.77 -0.71 -1.57
CA GLU A 94 -7.06 -1.36 -1.77
C GLU A 94 -7.95 -1.23 -0.53
N LYS A 95 -7.38 -1.40 0.67
CA LYS A 95 -8.10 -1.18 1.93
C LYS A 95 -8.57 0.27 2.07
N PHE A 96 -7.71 1.23 1.73
CA PHE A 96 -8.07 2.65 1.70
C PHE A 96 -9.28 2.89 0.78
N GLU A 97 -9.24 2.40 -0.45
CA GLU A 97 -10.34 2.56 -1.42
C GLU A 97 -11.65 1.94 -0.93
N LYS A 98 -11.58 0.75 -0.32
CA LYS A 98 -12.76 0.10 0.30
C LYS A 98 -13.34 0.97 1.41
N GLN A 99 -12.49 1.57 2.24
CA GLN A 99 -12.92 2.43 3.35
C GLN A 99 -13.48 3.79 2.91
N THR A 100 -13.06 4.29 1.75
CA THR A 100 -13.47 5.59 1.21
C THR A 100 -14.42 5.49 0.01
N ARG A 101 -14.93 4.30 -0.34
CA ARG A 101 -15.79 4.08 -1.52
C ARG A 101 -16.99 5.02 -1.66
N ASN A 102 -17.52 5.49 -0.54
CA ASN A 102 -18.70 6.35 -0.47
C ASN A 102 -18.37 7.83 -0.20
N VAL A 103 -17.08 8.16 -0.10
CA VAL A 103 -16.62 9.52 0.17
C VAL A 103 -16.22 10.18 -1.13
N ASP A 104 -16.69 11.40 -1.32
CA ASP A 104 -16.26 12.24 -2.44
C ASP A 104 -14.86 12.80 -2.18
N LEU A 105 -13.84 12.05 -2.60
CA LEU A 105 -12.44 12.42 -2.46
C LEU A 105 -12.05 13.67 -3.29
N THR A 106 -12.88 14.08 -4.27
CA THR A 106 -12.61 15.26 -5.10
C THR A 106 -12.78 16.57 -4.34
N LYS A 107 -13.38 16.53 -3.14
CA LYS A 107 -13.56 17.71 -2.28
C LYS A 107 -12.44 17.88 -1.25
N ILE A 108 -11.52 16.92 -1.18
CA ILE A 108 -10.43 16.93 -0.22
C ILE A 108 -9.30 17.80 -0.77
N ASP A 109 -8.73 18.64 0.08
CA ASP A 109 -7.63 19.56 -0.25
C ASP A 109 -7.87 20.35 -1.53
N ASN A 110 -9.06 20.94 -1.65
CA ASN A 110 -9.50 21.71 -2.82
C ASN A 110 -9.42 20.92 -4.15
N GLY A 111 -9.55 19.59 -4.08
CA GLY A 111 -9.50 18.68 -5.23
C GLY A 111 -8.10 18.25 -5.66
N GLU A 112 -7.05 18.82 -5.06
CA GLU A 112 -5.67 18.47 -5.37
C GLU A 112 -5.34 17.03 -4.95
N PHE A 113 -5.92 16.58 -3.83
CA PHE A 113 -5.74 15.22 -3.30
C PHE A 113 -6.07 14.15 -4.33
N TYR A 114 -7.28 14.18 -4.89
CA TYR A 114 -7.75 13.13 -5.80
C TYR A 114 -6.92 13.05 -7.09
N ILE A 115 -6.49 14.20 -7.62
CA ILE A 115 -5.64 14.27 -8.82
C ILE A 115 -4.28 13.63 -8.53
N LYS A 116 -3.62 14.02 -7.42
CA LYS A 116 -2.34 13.44 -6.99
C LYS A 116 -2.45 11.94 -6.75
N TYR A 117 -3.45 11.53 -5.96
CA TYR A 117 -3.75 10.14 -5.65
C TYR A 117 -3.89 9.29 -6.92
N ARG A 118 -4.77 9.70 -7.85
CA ARG A 118 -5.06 8.95 -9.07
C ARG A 118 -3.83 8.81 -9.97
N ASN A 119 -3.08 9.89 -10.16
CA ASN A 119 -1.92 9.90 -11.03
C ASN A 119 -0.78 9.05 -10.46
N THR A 120 -0.48 9.18 -9.17
CA THR A 120 0.54 8.38 -8.49
C THR A 120 0.15 6.90 -8.45
N LYS A 121 -1.11 6.57 -8.12
CA LYS A 121 -1.61 5.18 -8.18
C LYS A 121 -1.44 4.56 -9.55
N LYS A 122 -1.80 5.29 -10.61
CA LYS A 122 -1.66 4.81 -11.99
C LYS A 122 -0.20 4.48 -12.30
N LYS A 123 0.74 5.37 -11.99
CA LYS A 123 2.17 5.14 -12.20
C LYS A 123 2.67 3.89 -11.46
N ALA A 124 2.33 3.78 -10.18
CA ALA A 124 2.73 2.65 -9.35
C ALA A 124 2.27 1.30 -9.96
N ILE A 125 1.02 1.24 -10.43
CA ILE A 125 0.44 0.06 -11.09
C ILE A 125 1.11 -0.20 -12.44
N ASP A 126 1.33 0.84 -13.24
CA ASP A 126 1.92 0.69 -14.57
C ASP A 126 3.37 0.17 -14.48
N PHE A 127 4.16 0.64 -13.50
CA PHE A 127 5.49 0.08 -13.22
C PHE A 127 5.41 -1.38 -12.77
N ALA A 128 4.55 -1.72 -11.79
CA ALA A 128 4.42 -3.11 -11.33
C ALA A 128 4.01 -4.07 -12.45
N ARG A 129 3.13 -3.63 -13.36
CA ARG A 129 2.69 -4.42 -14.52
C ARG A 129 3.80 -4.62 -15.53
N GLN A 130 4.57 -3.57 -15.82
CA GLN A 130 5.72 -3.65 -16.72
C GLN A 130 6.79 -4.60 -16.16
N ALA A 131 7.13 -4.44 -14.88
CA ALA A 131 8.09 -5.31 -14.20
C ALA A 131 7.73 -6.79 -14.35
N LYS A 132 6.48 -7.17 -14.02
CA LYS A 132 5.98 -8.55 -14.15
C LYS A 132 6.01 -9.08 -15.58
N LYS A 133 5.80 -8.22 -16.58
CA LYS A 133 5.79 -8.62 -18.00
C LYS A 133 7.19 -8.97 -18.50
N ILE A 134 8.21 -8.23 -18.04
CA ILE A 134 9.57 -8.32 -18.56
C ILE A 134 10.51 -9.12 -17.65
N GLU A 135 10.07 -9.53 -16.46
CA GLU A 135 10.89 -10.19 -15.43
C GLU A 135 11.70 -11.39 -15.94
N SER A 136 11.12 -12.22 -16.81
CA SER A 136 11.81 -13.39 -17.38
C SER A 136 12.79 -13.03 -18.50
N SER A 137 12.56 -11.93 -19.20
CA SER A 137 13.33 -11.52 -20.39
C SER A 137 14.40 -10.46 -20.10
N ASN A 138 14.15 -9.56 -19.15
CA ASN A 138 15.03 -8.45 -18.81
C ASN A 138 14.97 -8.20 -17.29
N LYS A 139 15.89 -8.85 -16.57
CA LYS A 139 15.94 -8.84 -15.11
C LYS A 139 16.29 -7.46 -14.54
N GLU A 140 17.21 -6.74 -15.18
CA GLU A 140 17.65 -5.42 -14.74
C GLU A 140 16.53 -4.40 -14.87
N GLN A 141 15.84 -4.38 -16.02
CA GLN A 141 14.71 -3.48 -16.21
C GLN A 141 13.54 -3.85 -15.27
N ALA A 142 13.27 -5.13 -15.06
CA ALA A 142 12.26 -5.57 -14.11
C ALA A 142 12.58 -5.12 -12.68
N PHE A 143 13.85 -5.19 -12.28
CA PHE A 143 14.31 -4.66 -10.99
C PHE A 143 14.00 -3.17 -10.85
N ASN A 144 14.41 -2.37 -11.84
CA ASN A 144 14.18 -0.93 -11.83
C ASN A 144 12.68 -0.60 -11.80
N ASP A 145 11.85 -1.33 -12.55
CA ASP A 145 10.40 -1.12 -12.54
C ASP A 145 9.75 -1.52 -11.21
N PHE A 146 10.21 -2.58 -10.54
CA PHE A 146 9.74 -2.90 -9.20
C PHE A 146 10.14 -1.84 -8.17
N GLN A 147 11.37 -1.32 -8.23
CA GLN A 147 11.83 -0.23 -7.36
C GLN A 147 11.04 1.07 -7.60
N ASN A 148 10.77 1.40 -8.87
CA ASN A 148 9.96 2.56 -9.24
C ASN A 148 8.50 2.41 -8.77
N SER A 149 7.95 1.19 -8.89
CA SER A 149 6.61 0.88 -8.37
C SER A 149 6.54 1.08 -6.86
N TYR A 150 7.50 0.52 -6.12
CA TYR A 150 7.62 0.72 -4.67
C TYR A 150 7.68 2.20 -4.32
N THR A 151 8.53 2.98 -5.01
CA THR A 151 8.70 4.41 -4.76
C THR A 151 7.40 5.20 -4.97
N GLU A 152 6.67 4.93 -6.06
CA GLU A 152 5.38 5.59 -6.31
C GLU A 152 4.30 5.13 -5.32
N TYR A 153 4.31 3.88 -4.87
CA TYR A 153 3.42 3.41 -3.80
C TYR A 153 3.72 4.05 -2.44
N ALA A 154 5.00 4.17 -2.04
CA ALA A 154 5.39 4.86 -0.82
C ALA A 154 5.00 6.35 -0.86
N LYS A 155 5.14 6.97 -2.04
CA LYS A 155 4.64 8.34 -2.27
C LYS A 155 3.11 8.41 -2.15
N LEU A 156 2.39 7.42 -2.65
CA LEU A 156 0.93 7.34 -2.55
C LEU A 156 0.47 7.24 -1.10
N GLU A 157 1.12 6.40 -0.30
CA GLU A 157 0.88 6.27 1.14
C GLU A 157 1.08 7.63 1.83
N SER A 158 2.20 8.32 1.57
CA SER A 158 2.44 9.66 2.12
C SER A 158 1.37 10.69 1.72
N ILE A 159 0.83 10.62 0.49
CA ILE A 159 -0.29 11.47 0.06
C ILE A 159 -1.55 11.18 0.88
N ILE A 160 -1.87 9.90 1.12
CA ILE A 160 -3.02 9.48 1.92
C ILE A 160 -2.86 9.95 3.38
N GLU A 161 -1.68 9.73 3.97
CA GLU A 161 -1.40 10.08 5.36
C GLU A 161 -1.49 11.59 5.62
N LYS A 162 -0.93 12.41 4.73
CA LYS A 162 -0.97 13.88 4.83
C LYS A 162 -2.40 14.43 4.84
N SER A 163 -3.29 13.78 4.08
CA SER A 163 -4.69 14.19 3.96
C SER A 163 -5.63 13.42 4.91
N LEU A 164 -5.10 12.55 5.78
CA LEU A 164 -5.89 11.59 6.56
C LEU A 164 -6.94 12.26 7.45
N THR A 165 -6.59 13.39 8.08
CA THR A 165 -7.52 14.18 8.91
C THR A 165 -8.71 14.65 8.08
N HIS A 166 -8.48 15.23 6.90
CA HIS A 166 -9.54 15.75 6.04
C HIS A 166 -10.38 14.62 5.45
N ILE A 167 -9.75 13.49 5.11
CA ILE A 167 -10.42 12.26 4.69
C ILE A 167 -11.35 11.75 5.81
N ASN A 168 -10.87 11.69 7.05
CA ASN A 168 -11.66 11.21 8.18
C ASN A 168 -12.85 12.13 8.50
N TRP A 169 -12.67 13.45 8.37
CA TRP A 169 -13.78 14.41 8.46
C TRP A 169 -14.81 14.19 7.37
N ALA A 170 -14.38 14.01 6.12
CA ALA A 170 -15.28 13.73 5.00
C ALA A 170 -16.06 12.41 5.20
N ARG A 171 -15.41 11.36 5.73
CA ARG A 171 -16.03 10.09 6.11
C ARG A 171 -17.11 10.28 7.18
N LYS A 172 -16.80 11.00 8.26
CA LYS A 172 -17.75 11.27 9.35
C LYS A 172 -18.95 12.07 8.85
N GLY A 173 -18.71 13.10 8.04
CA GLY A 173 -19.75 13.89 7.39
C GLY A 173 -20.68 13.02 6.55
N PHE A 174 -20.13 12.17 5.69
CA PHE A 174 -20.94 11.26 4.86
C PHE A 174 -21.89 10.39 5.70
N TRP A 175 -21.39 9.79 6.79
CA TRP A 175 -22.22 8.95 7.65
C TRP A 175 -23.29 9.74 8.40
N LEU A 176 -22.94 10.92 8.94
CA LEU A 176 -23.89 11.80 9.64
C LEU A 176 -25.00 12.29 8.72
N PHE A 177 -24.66 12.81 7.53
CA PHE A 177 -25.65 13.28 6.56
C PHE A 177 -26.47 12.13 5.98
N GLY A 178 -25.88 10.95 5.78
CA GLY A 178 -26.60 9.74 5.37
C GLY A 178 -27.66 9.34 6.38
N SER A 179 -27.30 9.26 7.66
CA SER A 179 -28.25 8.96 8.75
C SER A 179 -29.33 10.02 8.87
N PHE A 180 -28.99 11.31 8.75
CA PHE A 180 -29.98 12.39 8.80
C PHE A 180 -30.99 12.30 7.64
N LYS A 181 -30.52 12.02 6.41
CA LYS A 181 -31.41 11.82 5.25
C LYS A 181 -32.36 10.63 5.45
N ALA A 182 -31.88 9.53 6.01
CA ALA A 182 -32.71 8.36 6.31
C ALA A 182 -33.78 8.69 7.36
N ILE A 183 -33.40 9.39 8.44
CA ILE A 183 -34.35 9.84 9.47
C ILE A 183 -35.37 10.81 8.88
N ALA A 184 -34.95 11.80 8.09
CA ALA A 184 -35.84 12.75 7.45
C ALA A 184 -36.83 12.05 6.50
N TRP A 185 -36.40 11.02 5.77
CA TRP A 185 -37.27 10.21 4.93
C TRP A 185 -38.30 9.41 5.74
N ILE A 186 -37.89 8.82 6.87
CA ILE A 186 -38.83 8.13 7.78
C ILE A 186 -39.87 9.12 8.33
N LEU A 187 -39.42 10.30 8.78
CA LEU A 187 -40.31 11.33 9.31
C LEU A 187 -41.30 11.85 8.26
N SER A 188 -40.88 12.02 7.01
CA SER A 188 -41.79 12.47 5.95
C SER A 188 -42.87 11.44 5.65
N VAL A 189 -42.55 10.15 5.66
CA VAL A 189 -43.52 9.05 5.54
C VAL A 189 -44.52 9.07 6.70
N VAL A 190 -44.04 9.19 7.94
CA VAL A 190 -44.91 9.24 9.13
C VAL A 190 -45.86 10.44 9.08
N ILE A 191 -45.34 11.63 8.74
CA ILE A 191 -46.16 12.85 8.64
C ILE A 191 -47.22 12.69 7.54
N ALA A 192 -46.84 12.17 6.36
CA ALA A 192 -47.78 11.94 5.27
C ALA A 192 -48.88 10.94 5.65
N SER A 193 -48.53 9.85 6.35
CA SER A 193 -49.52 8.88 6.86
C SER A 193 -50.47 9.50 7.89
N LEU A 194 -49.96 10.30 8.84
CA LEU A 194 -50.79 11.00 9.82
C LEU A 194 -51.74 12.00 9.16
N LEU A 195 -51.27 12.78 8.19
CA LEU A 195 -52.10 13.69 7.41
C LEU A 195 -53.18 12.93 6.63
N SER A 196 -52.85 11.80 6.01
CA SER A 196 -53.84 10.97 5.31
C SER A 196 -54.90 10.44 6.28
N ILE A 197 -54.53 9.95 7.45
CA ILE A 197 -55.48 9.49 8.48
C ILE A 197 -56.38 10.64 8.94
N PHE A 198 -55.81 11.81 9.20
CA PHE A 198 -56.54 12.99 9.61
C PHE A 198 -57.55 13.47 8.55
N VAL A 199 -57.17 13.44 7.27
CA VAL A 199 -58.03 13.84 6.15
C VAL A 199 -59.11 12.81 5.85
N SER A 200 -58.80 11.51 5.93
CA SER A 200 -59.72 10.44 5.57
C SER A 200 -60.67 10.01 6.69
N CYS A 201 -60.41 10.40 7.94
CA CYS A 201 -61.23 9.98 9.09
C CYS A 201 -61.98 11.15 9.72
N ASP A 202 -63.25 11.33 9.32
CA ASP A 202 -64.13 12.40 9.81
C ASP A 202 -64.31 12.39 11.34
N TRP A 203 -64.22 11.22 11.98
CA TRP A 203 -64.27 11.07 13.43
C TRP A 203 -63.09 11.75 14.13
N ILE A 204 -61.86 11.53 13.64
CA ILE A 204 -60.64 12.14 14.18
C ILE A 204 -60.66 13.65 13.94
N ARG A 205 -61.10 14.09 12.76
CA ARG A 205 -61.24 15.50 12.41
C ARG A 205 -62.23 16.23 13.32
N CYS A 206 -63.37 15.61 13.61
CA CYS A 206 -64.36 16.14 14.56
C CYS A 206 -63.84 16.19 16.00
N MET A 207 -63.09 15.17 16.43
CA MET A 207 -62.50 15.13 17.77
C MET A 207 -61.43 16.22 17.95
N PHE A 208 -60.58 16.45 16.95
CA PHE A 208 -59.55 17.50 16.97
C PHE A 208 -60.16 18.90 16.99
N MET A 209 -61.18 19.18 16.16
CA MET A 209 -61.86 20.48 16.17
C MET A 209 -62.55 20.77 17.52
N LYS A 210 -63.10 19.74 18.18
CA LYS A 210 -63.67 19.90 19.53
C LYS A 210 -62.63 20.20 20.62
N PHE A 211 -61.38 19.77 20.44
CA PHE A 211 -60.31 20.00 21.40
C PHE A 211 -59.68 21.40 21.30
N PHE A 212 -59.70 22.03 20.11
CA PHE A 212 -59.16 23.38 19.88
C PHE A 212 -60.22 24.50 19.88
N CYS A 213 -61.51 24.17 19.91
CA CYS A 213 -62.62 25.14 19.98
C CYS A 213 -63.24 25.30 21.38
N ASN A 214 -62.59 24.76 22.42
CA ASN A 214 -62.81 25.13 23.83
C ASN A 214 -61.59 25.89 24.34
#